data_AF-A0A1B6K5U8-F1
#
_entry.id   AF-A0A1B6K5U8-F1
#
_cell.length_a   1.000
_cell.length_b   1.000
_cell.length_c   1.000
_cell.angle_alpha   90.00
_cell.angle_beta   90.00
_cell.angle_gamma   90.00
#
_symmetry.space_group_name_H-M   'P 1'
#
loop_
_entity.id
_entity.type
_entity.pdbx_description
1 polymer ?
#
loop_
_entity_poly.entity_id
_entity_poly.type
_entity_poly.pdbx_seq_one_letter_code
_entity_poly.pdbx_strand_id
1 'polypeptide(L)'
;PLPERQYNCRCSPGYHGNHCQYMIDACYGNPCRNSGTCKLLEEGRFSCHCAPGYTGIRCESNINDCLSHKCENNATCVDLVLAYECKCLPGYMGEYCEKKIPFCTKEFNPCKNGATCVNHFTHYTCECKPGFAGENCTQDIDDCQNHLCQNGASCVDGINDYSCKCTGDFTGKFCEIAPMVAMLYPQTSPCQHHDCKNGICFQPMGSNDYICKCAPGYTGKRCEYLTSLSFVHNTSFVELEPLRTKPEANVTVIFSTTQDNGVIMYDGQNEHLAVELFNGRIRVSYDVGNYPVSTMYSFEMVADGKYHIVELLAIKKNFTLRVDRGMARSIINQGEQEFLRLTSPLFIGGIPPEPGQNAFSQWHLRNLTSFNGCMRELWVNHKQVDFTNAARQQKVTPGCSLLQDEEQMVEEEGGRADDEEEEEEDDDPCLNNQCRRGTPTCRKEQTREYYSENGCRSRKPVKMAKCEGSCGSSCCRARKTKRRKVRLICNDGTRYTKDVEIVRKCACTKKCY
;
A
#
# COMPACT_ATOMS: atom_id res chain seq x y z
N PRO A 1 -37.34 43.38 50.30
CA PRO A 1 -36.62 43.19 49.02
C PRO A 1 -37.50 42.41 48.03
N LEU A 2 -38.02 43.10 47.01
CA LEU A 2 -38.75 42.44 45.92
C LEU A 2 -37.78 41.54 45.14
N PRO A 3 -38.20 40.33 44.72
CA PRO A 3 -37.34 39.42 43.97
C PRO A 3 -36.95 40.07 42.64
N GLU A 4 -35.67 39.98 42.28
CA GLU A 4 -35.14 40.47 41.01
C GLU A 4 -35.95 39.89 39.86
N ARG A 5 -36.67 40.75 39.13
CA ARG A 5 -37.37 40.32 37.92
C ARG A 5 -36.34 40.03 36.84
N GLN A 6 -36.07 38.75 36.62
CA GLN A 6 -35.29 38.30 35.49
C GLN A 6 -36.15 38.43 34.23
N TYR A 7 -35.72 39.28 33.29
CA TYR A 7 -36.33 39.42 31.97
C TYR A 7 -35.42 38.79 30.92
N ASN A 8 -36.01 38.36 29.81
CA ASN A 8 -35.28 37.84 28.66
C ASN A 8 -35.68 38.66 27.42
N CYS A 9 -34.68 39.24 26.74
CA CYS A 9 -34.90 40.02 25.52
C CYS A 9 -34.95 39.10 24.30
N ARG A 10 -35.99 39.23 23.48
CA ARG A 10 -36.05 38.57 22.17
C ARG A 10 -35.39 39.48 21.13
N CYS A 11 -34.21 39.09 20.66
CA CYS A 11 -33.44 39.87 19.71
C CYS A 11 -33.98 39.75 18.29
N SER A 12 -33.89 40.86 17.53
CA SER A 12 -34.05 40.85 16.07
C SER A 12 -32.97 39.96 15.43
N PRO A 13 -33.22 39.37 14.25
CA PRO A 13 -32.22 38.59 13.53
C PRO A 13 -30.91 39.37 13.36
N GLY A 14 -29.78 38.72 13.63
CA GLY A 14 -28.45 39.33 13.54
C GLY A 14 -27.95 40.03 14.82
N TYR A 15 -28.70 40.00 15.94
CA TYR A 15 -28.28 40.58 17.23
C TYR A 15 -28.34 39.55 18.38
N HIS A 16 -27.46 39.69 19.36
CA HIS A 16 -27.35 38.82 20.54
C HIS A 16 -26.91 39.59 21.80
N GLY A 17 -26.95 38.91 22.96
CA GLY A 17 -26.66 39.48 24.28
C GLY A 17 -27.91 39.74 25.12
N ASN A 18 -27.72 39.98 26.42
CA ASN A 18 -28.83 40.13 27.39
C ASN A 18 -29.78 41.31 27.08
N HIS A 19 -29.31 42.26 26.27
CA HIS A 19 -30.07 43.42 25.77
C HIS A 19 -30.02 43.53 24.25
N CYS A 20 -29.65 42.46 23.53
CA CYS A 20 -29.46 42.48 22.07
C CYS A 20 -28.45 43.52 21.58
N GLN A 21 -27.48 43.86 22.42
CA GLN A 21 -26.52 44.94 22.18
C GLN A 21 -25.36 44.56 21.27
N TYR A 22 -25.17 43.26 20.99
CA TYR A 22 -24.07 42.77 20.15
C TYR A 22 -24.60 42.32 18.80
N MET A 23 -24.00 42.78 17.71
CA MET A 23 -24.33 42.31 16.37
C MET A 23 -23.54 41.02 16.08
N ILE A 24 -24.21 40.03 15.51
CA ILE A 24 -23.59 38.77 15.07
C ILE A 24 -22.70 39.09 13.87
N ASP A 25 -21.38 38.90 14.03
CA ASP A 25 -20.44 39.02 12.94
C ASP A 25 -20.59 37.81 11.99
N ALA A 26 -21.38 37.99 10.94
CA ALA A 26 -21.59 36.97 9.93
C ALA A 26 -20.33 36.67 9.08
N CYS A 27 -19.28 37.47 9.20
CA CYS A 27 -17.96 37.21 8.59
C CYS A 27 -17.00 36.49 9.55
N TYR A 28 -17.39 36.24 10.80
CA TYR A 28 -16.57 35.46 11.73
C TYR A 28 -16.31 34.06 11.17
N GLY A 29 -15.03 33.72 10.97
CA GLY A 29 -14.59 32.46 10.33
C GLY A 29 -14.57 32.47 8.79
N ASN A 30 -14.81 33.62 8.15
CA ASN A 30 -14.89 33.84 6.70
C ASN A 30 -15.73 32.79 5.93
N PRO A 31 -17.04 33.02 5.74
CA PRO A 31 -17.92 32.08 5.05
C PRO A 31 -17.70 32.01 3.53
N CYS A 32 -16.85 32.86 2.95
CA CYS A 32 -16.54 32.90 1.53
C CYS A 32 -15.49 31.85 1.16
N ARG A 33 -15.78 31.04 0.13
CA ARG A 33 -14.87 30.02 -0.39
C ARG A 33 -13.87 30.63 -1.38
N ASN A 34 -12.86 29.84 -1.78
CA ASN A 34 -11.92 30.15 -2.85
C ASN A 34 -11.26 31.53 -2.72
N SER A 35 -10.76 31.82 -1.51
CA SER A 35 -10.10 33.10 -1.19
C SER A 35 -10.99 34.34 -1.37
N GLY A 36 -12.32 34.16 -1.32
CA GLY A 36 -13.27 35.27 -1.31
C GLY A 36 -13.16 36.14 -0.05
N THR A 37 -13.38 37.44 -0.23
CA THR A 37 -13.36 38.40 0.88
C THR A 37 -14.78 38.65 1.38
N CYS A 38 -15.04 38.36 2.66
CA CYS A 38 -16.34 38.61 3.28
C CYS A 38 -16.56 40.10 3.59
N LYS A 39 -17.75 40.60 3.26
CA LYS A 39 -18.23 41.92 3.63
C LYS A 39 -19.49 41.79 4.46
N LEU A 40 -19.50 42.39 5.63
CA LEU A 40 -20.66 42.44 6.51
C LEU A 40 -21.71 43.40 5.94
N LEU A 41 -22.97 42.98 5.96
CA LEU A 41 -24.13 43.76 5.55
C LEU A 41 -25.02 44.03 6.78
N GLU A 42 -25.98 44.94 6.64
CA GLU A 42 -26.97 45.23 7.69
C GLU A 42 -27.76 43.97 8.10
N GLU A 43 -28.24 43.95 9.35
CA GLU A 43 -29.04 42.86 9.97
C GLU A 43 -28.27 41.53 10.15
N GLY A 44 -26.94 41.58 10.26
CA GLY A 44 -26.12 40.37 10.46
C GLY A 44 -26.07 39.47 9.22
N ARG A 45 -26.23 40.05 8.02
CA ARG A 45 -26.02 39.37 6.73
C ARG A 45 -24.58 39.55 6.26
N PHE A 46 -24.16 38.77 5.27
CA PHE A 46 -22.86 38.94 4.62
C PHE A 46 -22.98 38.82 3.10
N SER A 47 -22.00 39.38 2.41
CA SER A 47 -21.78 39.21 0.97
C SER A 47 -20.31 38.84 0.72
N CYS A 48 -20.07 38.00 -0.28
CA CYS A 48 -18.72 37.62 -0.67
C CYS A 48 -18.27 38.39 -1.91
N HIS A 49 -17.08 38.98 -1.83
CA HIS A 49 -16.36 39.45 -3.00
C HIS A 49 -15.43 38.35 -3.49
N CYS A 50 -15.72 37.78 -4.66
CA CYS A 50 -15.00 36.63 -5.18
C CYS A 50 -13.67 37.02 -5.79
N ALA A 51 -12.67 36.16 -5.56
CA ALA A 51 -11.42 36.24 -6.30
C ALA A 51 -11.68 36.03 -7.81
N PRO A 52 -10.85 36.61 -8.69
CA PRO A 52 -10.99 36.41 -10.13
C PRO A 52 -11.06 34.92 -10.48
N GLY A 53 -11.97 34.55 -11.37
CA GLY A 53 -12.21 33.15 -11.78
C GLY A 53 -13.33 32.47 -11.00
N TYR A 54 -13.86 33.06 -9.93
CA TYR A 54 -14.95 32.47 -9.15
C TYR A 54 -16.23 33.31 -9.16
N THR A 55 -17.36 32.62 -8.99
CA THR A 55 -18.70 33.19 -8.94
C THR A 55 -19.56 32.44 -7.90
N GLY A 56 -20.79 32.92 -7.68
CA GLY A 56 -21.71 32.39 -6.69
C GLY A 56 -21.78 33.23 -5.41
N ILE A 57 -22.76 32.93 -4.55
CA ILE A 57 -23.08 33.74 -3.37
C ILE A 57 -21.95 33.68 -2.33
N ARG A 58 -21.22 32.57 -2.30
CA ARG A 58 -20.06 32.32 -1.45
C ARG A 58 -18.80 32.04 -2.25
N CYS A 59 -18.76 32.43 -3.53
CA CYS A 59 -17.63 32.16 -4.44
C CYS A 59 -17.35 30.66 -4.61
N GLU A 60 -18.41 29.85 -4.54
CA GLU A 60 -18.35 28.38 -4.54
C GLU A 60 -18.13 27.77 -5.92
N SER A 61 -18.38 28.53 -6.99
CA SER A 61 -18.34 28.03 -8.36
C SER A 61 -17.17 28.63 -9.12
N ASN A 62 -16.41 27.79 -9.82
CA ASN A 62 -15.46 28.26 -10.83
C ASN A 62 -16.21 28.77 -12.06
N ILE A 63 -15.74 29.85 -12.66
CA ILE A 63 -16.26 30.35 -13.93
C ILE A 63 -15.79 29.39 -15.02
N ASN A 64 -16.72 28.92 -15.85
CA ASN A 64 -16.40 27.95 -16.89
C ASN A 64 -15.65 28.60 -18.06
N ASP A 65 -14.33 28.46 -18.06
CA ASP A 65 -13.41 28.97 -19.08
C ASP A 65 -13.49 28.15 -20.40
N CYS A 66 -14.16 26.99 -20.39
CA CYS A 66 -14.35 26.18 -21.59
C CYS A 66 -15.45 26.68 -22.54
N LEU A 67 -16.29 27.64 -22.17
CA LEU A 67 -17.39 28.13 -23.02
C LEU A 67 -16.92 28.77 -24.34
N SER A 68 -15.64 29.13 -24.46
CA SER A 68 -15.02 29.65 -25.69
C SER A 68 -13.62 29.07 -25.89
N HIS A 69 -13.45 27.76 -25.64
CA HIS A 69 -12.18 27.09 -25.78
C HIS A 69 -11.70 27.01 -27.23
N LYS A 70 -10.37 26.91 -27.42
CA LYS A 70 -9.73 26.72 -28.73
C LYS A 70 -9.34 25.27 -29.02
N CYS A 71 -9.72 24.33 -28.16
CA CYS A 71 -9.37 22.92 -28.34
C CYS A 71 -9.82 22.40 -29.72
N GLU A 72 -8.87 21.88 -30.50
CA GLU A 72 -9.08 21.31 -31.84
C GLU A 72 -9.09 19.78 -31.81
N ASN A 73 -9.33 19.15 -32.97
CA ASN A 73 -9.28 17.69 -33.17
C ASN A 73 -10.12 16.89 -32.16
N ASN A 74 -11.30 17.43 -31.80
CA ASN A 74 -12.25 16.81 -30.88
C ASN A 74 -11.66 16.55 -29.48
N ALA A 75 -10.67 17.35 -29.07
CA ALA A 75 -10.10 17.33 -27.73
C ALA A 75 -11.13 17.77 -26.67
N THR A 76 -10.99 17.21 -25.46
CA THR A 76 -11.88 17.53 -24.35
C THR A 76 -11.35 18.73 -23.60
N CYS A 77 -12.12 19.82 -23.53
CA CYS A 77 -11.77 20.97 -22.70
C CYS A 77 -12.01 20.66 -21.22
N VAL A 78 -11.02 20.99 -20.39
CA VAL A 78 -11.08 20.89 -18.94
C VAL A 78 -10.98 22.27 -18.35
N ASP A 79 -12.02 22.65 -17.62
CA ASP A 79 -12.11 23.93 -16.91
C ASP A 79 -11.09 24.00 -15.77
N LEU A 80 -10.33 25.09 -15.71
CA LEU A 80 -9.39 25.43 -14.64
C LEU A 80 -9.70 26.82 -14.12
N VAL A 81 -8.95 27.32 -13.14
CA VAL A 81 -9.19 28.66 -12.58
C VAL A 81 -8.56 29.71 -13.49
N LEU A 82 -9.38 30.54 -14.14
CA LEU A 82 -8.96 31.58 -15.10
C LEU A 82 -8.27 31.02 -16.35
N ALA A 83 -8.44 29.73 -16.63
CA ALA A 83 -7.76 29.02 -17.69
C ALA A 83 -8.52 27.76 -18.06
N TYR A 84 -8.13 27.13 -19.16
CA TYR A 84 -8.60 25.80 -19.51
C TYR A 84 -7.45 24.98 -20.08
N GLU A 85 -7.58 23.66 -20.03
CA GLU A 85 -6.64 22.72 -20.62
C GLU A 85 -7.36 21.85 -21.67
N CYS A 86 -6.74 21.65 -22.83
CA CYS A 86 -7.24 20.75 -23.86
C CYS A 86 -6.63 19.36 -23.68
N LYS A 87 -7.45 18.38 -23.29
CA LYS A 87 -7.04 16.97 -23.27
C LYS A 87 -7.12 16.38 -24.67
N CYS A 88 -5.96 16.19 -25.28
CA CYS A 88 -5.84 15.69 -26.64
C CYS A 88 -6.25 14.23 -26.76
N LEU A 89 -6.93 13.90 -27.86
CA LEU A 89 -7.16 12.50 -28.25
C LEU A 89 -5.83 11.83 -28.66
N PRO A 90 -5.75 10.49 -28.57
CA PRO A 90 -4.58 9.74 -29.02
C PRO A 90 -4.20 10.11 -30.46
N GLY A 91 -2.91 10.42 -30.66
CA GLY A 91 -2.37 10.83 -31.95
C GLY A 91 -2.31 12.35 -32.18
N TYR A 92 -2.76 13.17 -31.23
CA TYR A 92 -2.67 14.63 -31.27
C TYR A 92 -1.88 15.21 -30.09
N MET A 93 -1.28 16.38 -30.31
CA MET A 93 -0.44 17.12 -29.37
C MET A 93 -0.55 18.63 -29.63
N GLY A 94 0.04 19.43 -28.75
CA GLY A 94 -0.04 20.88 -28.78
C GLY A 94 -0.89 21.41 -27.63
N GLU A 95 -0.83 22.72 -27.38
CA GLU A 95 -1.58 23.39 -26.29
C GLU A 95 -3.09 23.27 -26.51
N TYR A 96 -3.51 23.26 -27.78
CA TYR A 96 -4.91 23.14 -28.19
C TYR A 96 -5.17 21.84 -28.95
N CYS A 97 -4.24 20.88 -28.88
CA CYS A 97 -4.33 19.61 -29.61
C CYS A 97 -4.39 19.79 -31.13
N GLU A 98 -3.80 20.87 -31.64
CA GLU A 98 -3.88 21.30 -33.03
C GLU A 98 -2.92 20.52 -33.94
N LYS A 99 -1.92 19.84 -33.38
CA LYS A 99 -0.89 19.13 -34.13
C LYS A 99 -1.08 17.63 -34.04
N LYS A 100 -0.94 16.93 -35.17
CA LYS A 100 -0.83 15.48 -35.18
C LYS A 100 0.56 15.05 -34.71
N ILE A 101 0.65 14.02 -33.88
CA ILE A 101 1.93 13.46 -33.44
C ILE A 101 2.60 12.77 -34.65
N PRO A 102 3.83 13.18 -35.03
CA PRO A 102 4.53 12.58 -36.15
C PRO A 102 5.28 11.32 -35.65
N PHE A 103 4.56 10.23 -35.38
CA PHE A 103 5.16 9.00 -34.88
C PHE A 103 6.23 8.47 -35.85
N CYS A 104 7.23 7.79 -35.29
CA CYS A 104 8.35 7.19 -35.99
C CYS A 104 9.30 8.20 -36.67
N THR A 105 9.22 9.49 -36.31
CA THR A 105 10.25 10.47 -36.63
C THR A 105 11.38 10.41 -35.61
N LYS A 106 12.54 11.00 -35.92
CA LYS A 106 13.70 11.03 -35.02
C LYS A 106 13.38 11.65 -33.64
N GLU A 107 12.44 12.60 -33.63
CA GLU A 107 11.98 13.31 -32.44
C GLU A 107 10.94 12.51 -31.64
N PHE A 108 10.10 11.74 -32.33
CA PHE A 108 9.00 10.96 -31.75
C PHE A 108 9.06 9.48 -32.17
N ASN A 109 10.17 8.80 -31.85
CA ASN A 109 10.28 7.35 -31.99
C ASN A 109 10.15 6.63 -30.62
N PRO A 110 8.98 6.01 -30.36
CA PRO A 110 8.70 5.33 -29.11
C PRO A 110 9.37 3.95 -29.01
N CYS A 111 9.71 3.32 -30.13
CA CYS A 111 10.27 1.96 -30.17
C CYS A 111 11.73 1.94 -29.67
N LYS A 112 12.06 0.96 -28.83
CA LYS A 112 13.40 0.77 -28.25
C LYS A 112 14.04 -0.55 -28.70
N ASN A 113 15.28 -0.80 -28.26
CA ASN A 113 16.02 -2.04 -28.52
C ASN A 113 16.18 -2.40 -30.00
N GLY A 114 16.26 -1.37 -30.86
CA GLY A 114 16.42 -1.54 -32.30
C GLY A 114 15.18 -2.09 -33.02
N ALA A 115 14.00 -2.00 -32.40
CA ALA A 115 12.72 -2.32 -33.01
C ALA A 115 12.36 -1.35 -34.16
N THR A 116 11.63 -1.86 -35.15
CA THR A 116 11.17 -1.06 -36.30
C THR A 116 9.86 -0.36 -35.92
N CYS A 117 9.83 0.96 -36.05
CA CYS A 117 8.63 1.76 -35.78
C CYS A 117 7.77 1.88 -37.05
N VAL A 118 6.49 1.54 -36.93
CA VAL A 118 5.50 1.70 -38.00
C VAL A 118 4.47 2.73 -37.56
N ASN A 119 4.34 3.79 -38.36
CA ASN A 119 3.41 4.89 -38.10
C ASN A 119 2.02 4.58 -38.68
N HIS A 120 0.97 4.73 -37.87
CA HIS A 120 -0.43 4.60 -38.30
C HIS A 120 -1.15 5.96 -38.22
N PHE A 121 -2.43 5.99 -38.60
CA PHE A 121 -3.17 7.25 -38.64
C PHE A 121 -3.39 7.88 -37.25
N THR A 122 -3.61 7.09 -36.19
CA THR A 122 -3.88 7.59 -34.83
C THR A 122 -2.90 7.09 -33.77
N HIS A 123 -2.03 6.14 -34.14
CA HIS A 123 -1.15 5.42 -33.21
C HIS A 123 0.10 4.95 -33.97
N TYR A 124 0.94 4.20 -33.29
CA TYR A 124 2.11 3.54 -33.87
C TYR A 124 2.13 2.08 -33.43
N THR A 125 2.92 1.26 -34.12
CA THR A 125 3.26 -0.09 -33.68
C THR A 125 4.75 -0.30 -33.76
N CYS A 126 5.33 -1.00 -32.78
CA CYS A 126 6.72 -1.39 -32.79
C CYS A 126 6.86 -2.87 -33.15
N GLU A 127 7.61 -3.17 -34.21
CA GLU A 127 8.00 -4.53 -34.56
C GLU A 127 9.24 -4.90 -33.74
N CYS A 128 9.03 -5.67 -32.67
CA CYS A 128 10.08 -6.06 -31.75
C CYS A 128 11.03 -7.07 -32.38
N LYS A 129 12.33 -6.91 -32.10
CA LYS A 129 13.32 -7.95 -32.39
C LYS A 129 13.08 -9.15 -31.46
N PRO A 130 13.50 -10.37 -31.87
CA PRO A 130 13.45 -11.54 -31.01
C PRO A 130 14.08 -11.27 -29.64
N GLY A 131 13.46 -11.76 -28.57
CA GLY A 131 13.83 -11.48 -27.17
C GLY A 131 13.14 -10.26 -26.56
N PHE A 132 12.49 -9.38 -27.33
CA PHE A 132 11.80 -8.20 -26.78
C PHE A 132 10.29 -8.23 -27.00
N ALA A 133 9.54 -7.67 -26.04
CA ALA A 133 8.09 -7.58 -26.05
C ALA A 133 7.57 -6.22 -25.53
N GLY A 134 6.24 -6.09 -25.59
CA GLY A 134 5.50 -4.90 -25.19
C GLY A 134 5.35 -3.86 -26.30
N GLU A 135 4.47 -2.88 -26.09
CA GLU A 135 4.07 -1.87 -27.09
C GLU A 135 5.27 -1.08 -27.66
N ASN A 136 6.31 -0.87 -26.82
CA ASN A 136 7.52 -0.13 -27.17
C ASN A 136 8.76 -1.02 -27.33
N CYS A 137 8.61 -2.35 -27.28
CA CYS A 137 9.71 -3.32 -27.32
C CYS A 137 10.78 -3.07 -26.25
N THR A 138 10.32 -2.68 -25.05
CA THR A 138 11.20 -2.36 -23.90
C THR A 138 11.28 -3.49 -22.88
N GLN A 139 10.38 -4.46 -22.97
CA GLN A 139 10.34 -5.59 -22.06
C GLN A 139 11.24 -6.67 -22.64
N ASP A 140 12.22 -7.13 -21.86
CA ASP A 140 12.96 -8.34 -22.18
C ASP A 140 12.04 -9.54 -21.91
N ILE A 141 12.03 -10.51 -22.82
CA ILE A 141 11.26 -11.74 -22.64
C ILE A 141 12.10 -12.65 -21.77
N ASP A 142 11.56 -12.99 -20.59
CA ASP A 142 12.23 -13.88 -19.63
C ASP A 142 12.44 -15.28 -20.23
N ASP A 143 13.69 -15.53 -20.67
CA ASP A 143 14.13 -16.79 -21.26
C ASP A 143 14.26 -17.92 -20.22
N CYS A 144 14.11 -17.60 -18.92
CA CYS A 144 14.20 -18.56 -17.83
C CYS A 144 12.89 -19.30 -17.50
N GLN A 145 11.74 -18.89 -18.03
CA GLN A 145 10.43 -19.49 -17.67
C GLN A 145 10.32 -20.99 -18.00
N ASN A 146 11.17 -21.54 -18.88
CA ASN A 146 11.27 -22.97 -19.17
C ASN A 146 12.74 -23.41 -19.35
N HIS A 147 13.65 -22.89 -18.53
CA HIS A 147 15.07 -23.19 -18.66
C HIS A 147 15.40 -24.68 -18.46
N LEU A 148 16.45 -25.17 -19.11
CA LEU A 148 16.92 -26.56 -18.98
C LEU A 148 17.99 -26.73 -17.89
N CYS A 149 18.30 -25.69 -17.10
CA CYS A 149 19.28 -25.77 -16.02
C CYS A 149 18.94 -26.89 -15.02
N GLN A 150 19.89 -27.78 -14.76
CA GLN A 150 19.75 -28.98 -13.94
C GLN A 150 20.46 -28.81 -12.60
N ASN A 151 20.26 -29.78 -11.68
CA ASN A 151 21.03 -29.90 -10.43
C ASN A 151 20.99 -28.67 -9.52
N GLY A 152 19.87 -27.95 -9.52
CA GLY A 152 19.68 -26.75 -8.67
C GLY A 152 20.43 -25.51 -9.16
N ALA A 153 20.92 -25.51 -10.41
CA ALA A 153 21.53 -24.34 -11.04
C ALA A 153 20.52 -23.20 -11.22
N SER A 154 20.99 -21.97 -11.01
CA SER A 154 20.17 -20.77 -11.21
C SER A 154 20.23 -20.33 -12.67
N CYS A 155 19.08 -20.14 -13.30
CA CYS A 155 19.01 -19.55 -14.63
C CYS A 155 19.29 -18.04 -14.57
N VAL A 156 20.07 -17.56 -15.54
CA VAL A 156 20.39 -16.16 -15.75
C VAL A 156 19.85 -15.79 -17.12
N ASP A 157 18.86 -14.91 -17.09
CA ASP A 157 18.17 -14.36 -18.24
C ASP A 157 19.12 -13.61 -19.17
N GLY A 158 18.85 -13.67 -20.46
CA GLY A 158 19.63 -13.01 -21.52
C GLY A 158 18.68 -12.44 -22.57
N ILE A 159 19.23 -12.01 -23.72
CA ILE A 159 18.41 -11.49 -24.81
C ILE A 159 18.20 -12.62 -25.82
N ASN A 160 17.01 -13.22 -25.81
CA ASN A 160 16.64 -14.34 -26.68
C ASN A 160 17.56 -15.57 -26.49
N ASP A 161 18.12 -15.74 -25.30
CA ASP A 161 18.94 -16.88 -24.85
C ASP A 161 19.10 -16.79 -23.32
N TYR A 162 19.45 -17.90 -22.67
CA TYR A 162 19.72 -17.93 -21.23
C TYR A 162 21.00 -18.69 -20.91
N SER A 163 21.56 -18.46 -19.72
CA SER A 163 22.72 -19.18 -19.21
C SER A 163 22.46 -19.77 -17.83
N CYS A 164 23.07 -20.92 -17.52
CA CYS A 164 22.90 -21.60 -16.24
C CYS A 164 24.12 -21.35 -15.35
N LYS A 165 23.88 -20.80 -14.15
CA LYS A 165 24.89 -20.68 -13.11
C LYS A 165 24.87 -21.94 -12.24
N CYS A 166 25.84 -22.82 -12.45
CA CYS A 166 25.93 -24.09 -11.75
C CYS A 166 26.25 -23.91 -10.26
N THR A 167 25.67 -24.77 -9.43
CA THR A 167 25.95 -24.87 -8.01
C THR A 167 27.09 -25.87 -7.76
N GLY A 168 27.96 -25.61 -6.79
CA GLY A 168 29.07 -26.52 -6.45
C GLY A 168 30.00 -26.85 -7.63
N ASP A 169 30.31 -28.15 -7.79
CA ASP A 169 31.20 -28.67 -8.83
C ASP A 169 30.46 -29.17 -10.09
N PHE A 170 29.16 -28.88 -10.22
CA PHE A 170 28.41 -29.24 -11.43
C PHE A 170 28.89 -28.41 -12.63
N THR A 171 28.94 -29.05 -13.81
CA THR A 171 29.45 -28.43 -15.05
C THR A 171 28.54 -28.74 -16.24
N GLY A 172 28.82 -28.14 -17.41
CA GLY A 172 27.99 -28.27 -18.62
C GLY A 172 27.16 -27.01 -18.91
N LYS A 173 26.61 -26.88 -20.13
CA LYS A 173 25.83 -25.69 -20.54
C LYS A 173 24.58 -25.52 -19.67
N PHE A 174 24.03 -26.64 -19.22
CA PHE A 174 22.84 -26.71 -18.38
C PHE A 174 23.13 -27.31 -17.01
N CYS A 175 24.40 -27.35 -16.59
CA CYS A 175 24.84 -27.91 -15.31
C CYS A 175 24.49 -29.40 -15.13
N GLU A 176 24.41 -30.14 -16.23
CA GLU A 176 24.01 -31.54 -16.30
C GLU A 176 25.09 -32.53 -15.84
N ILE A 177 26.35 -32.09 -15.76
CA ILE A 177 27.49 -32.95 -15.45
C ILE A 177 27.77 -32.92 -13.95
N ALA A 178 27.57 -34.06 -13.28
CA ALA A 178 27.80 -34.22 -11.85
C ALA A 178 29.28 -34.45 -11.48
N PRO A 179 29.73 -34.02 -10.28
CA PRO A 179 31.05 -34.36 -9.75
C PRO A 179 31.14 -35.84 -9.37
N MET A 180 32.30 -36.46 -9.61
CA MET A 180 32.54 -37.91 -9.51
C MET A 180 32.36 -38.53 -8.10
N VAL A 181 32.05 -37.75 -7.07
CA VAL A 181 31.98 -38.20 -5.67
C VAL A 181 30.56 -38.63 -5.24
N ALA A 182 29.51 -38.33 -6.01
CA ALA A 182 28.11 -38.52 -5.59
C ALA A 182 27.50 -39.93 -5.84
N MET A 183 28.29 -40.98 -6.10
CA MET A 183 27.77 -42.32 -6.45
C MET A 183 27.78 -43.36 -5.31
N LEU A 184 27.87 -42.96 -4.04
CA LEU A 184 27.69 -43.90 -2.93
C LEU A 184 26.44 -43.56 -2.11
N TYR A 185 25.47 -44.48 -2.14
CA TYR A 185 24.22 -44.62 -1.36
C TYR A 185 22.92 -44.06 -1.97
N PRO A 186 22.01 -44.92 -2.45
CA PRO A 186 20.60 -44.58 -2.59
C PRO A 186 19.90 -44.88 -1.26
N GLN A 187 19.58 -43.85 -0.50
CA GLN A 187 18.48 -43.91 0.46
C GLN A 187 17.32 -43.16 -0.21
N THR A 188 16.26 -43.89 -0.58
CA THR A 188 15.06 -43.28 -1.16
C THR A 188 14.46 -42.34 -0.13
N SER A 189 14.57 -41.04 -0.36
CA SER A 189 14.00 -40.06 0.57
C SER A 189 12.47 -40.19 0.57
N PRO A 190 11.80 -40.17 1.74
CA PRO A 190 10.34 -40.04 1.85
C PRO A 190 9.77 -38.83 1.08
N CYS A 191 10.57 -37.80 0.77
CA CYS A 191 10.13 -36.69 -0.09
C CYS A 191 10.09 -37.01 -1.59
N GLN A 192 10.59 -38.16 -2.03
CA GLN A 192 10.53 -38.54 -3.44
C GLN A 192 9.09 -38.79 -3.92
N HIS A 193 8.22 -39.23 -3.02
CA HIS A 193 6.78 -39.40 -3.25
C HIS A 193 6.01 -38.85 -2.05
N HIS A 194 5.74 -37.54 -2.06
CA HIS A 194 5.06 -36.83 -0.97
C HIS A 194 3.66 -36.37 -1.36
N ASP A 195 2.79 -36.14 -0.36
CA ASP A 195 1.42 -35.66 -0.56
C ASP A 195 1.25 -34.14 -0.35
N CYS A 196 2.34 -33.39 -0.14
CA CYS A 196 2.28 -31.93 -0.01
C CYS A 196 1.67 -31.29 -1.27
N LYS A 197 0.59 -30.52 -1.11
CA LYS A 197 -0.13 -29.88 -2.22
C LYS A 197 0.44 -28.51 -2.59
N ASN A 198 0.43 -27.58 -1.64
CA ASN A 198 0.87 -26.19 -1.84
C ASN A 198 2.03 -25.86 -0.87
N GLY A 199 3.13 -26.60 -1.00
CA GLY A 199 4.29 -26.46 -0.12
C GLY A 199 5.45 -27.36 -0.53
N ILE A 200 6.58 -27.18 0.14
CA ILE A 200 7.78 -28.01 -0.07
C ILE A 200 7.83 -29.14 0.96
N CYS A 201 8.26 -30.32 0.54
CA CYS A 201 8.51 -31.44 1.42
C CYS A 201 9.87 -31.31 2.11
N PHE A 202 9.92 -31.57 3.41
CA PHE A 202 11.13 -31.57 4.20
C PHE A 202 11.19 -32.82 5.08
N GLN A 203 12.30 -33.55 5.05
CA GLN A 203 12.55 -34.70 5.92
C GLN A 203 13.46 -34.28 7.09
N PRO A 204 12.99 -34.31 8.34
CA PRO A 204 13.82 -34.03 9.51
C PRO A 204 14.96 -35.04 9.66
N MET A 205 16.13 -34.58 10.12
CA MET A 205 17.27 -35.46 10.39
C MET A 205 16.90 -36.56 11.40
N GLY A 206 17.13 -37.82 11.04
CA GLY A 206 16.82 -38.98 11.88
C GLY A 206 15.36 -39.47 11.82
N SER A 207 14.52 -38.83 11.01
CA SER A 207 13.13 -39.28 10.76
C SER A 207 13.03 -40.08 9.46
N ASN A 208 12.18 -41.10 9.45
CA ASN A 208 11.75 -41.81 8.23
C ASN A 208 10.49 -41.19 7.60
N ASP A 209 9.98 -40.10 8.18
CA ASP A 209 8.77 -39.39 7.76
C ASP A 209 9.09 -37.97 7.28
N TYR A 210 8.17 -37.35 6.55
CA TYR A 210 8.31 -36.00 5.99
C TYR A 210 7.29 -35.01 6.56
N ILE A 211 7.62 -33.72 6.47
CA ILE A 211 6.78 -32.59 6.87
C ILE A 211 6.60 -31.67 5.67
N CYS A 212 5.38 -31.18 5.44
CA CYS A 212 5.11 -30.18 4.43
C CYS A 212 5.27 -28.78 5.00
N LYS A 213 6.25 -28.02 4.49
CA LYS A 213 6.36 -26.58 4.75
C LYS A 213 5.50 -25.83 3.74
N CYS A 214 4.40 -25.25 4.21
CA CYS A 214 3.39 -24.63 3.35
C CYS A 214 3.84 -23.31 2.75
N ALA A 215 3.42 -23.06 1.51
CA ALA A 215 3.53 -21.75 0.89
C ALA A 215 2.70 -20.71 1.65
N PRO A 216 3.03 -19.41 1.55
CA PRO A 216 2.24 -18.35 2.18
C PRO A 216 0.76 -18.47 1.80
N GLY A 217 -0.15 -18.38 2.78
CA GLY A 217 -1.58 -18.62 2.54
C GLY A 217 -2.09 -19.97 3.02
N TYR A 218 -1.23 -20.99 2.93
CA TYR A 218 -1.65 -22.37 3.05
C TYR A 218 -1.34 -22.96 4.42
N THR A 219 -2.25 -23.80 4.90
CA THR A 219 -2.14 -24.51 6.19
C THR A 219 -2.64 -25.95 6.04
N GLY A 220 -2.49 -26.73 7.11
CA GLY A 220 -2.79 -28.17 7.11
C GLY A 220 -1.54 -29.03 6.98
N LYS A 221 -1.65 -30.32 7.32
CA LYS A 221 -0.51 -31.26 7.31
C LYS A 221 0.09 -31.45 5.93
N ARG A 222 -0.70 -31.24 4.87
CA ARG A 222 -0.30 -31.36 3.47
C ARG A 222 -0.46 -30.04 2.71
N CYS A 223 -0.63 -28.92 3.43
CA CYS A 223 -0.83 -27.60 2.83
C CYS A 223 -2.06 -27.56 1.90
N GLU A 224 -3.13 -28.24 2.32
CA GLU A 224 -4.34 -28.42 1.52
C GLU A 224 -5.39 -27.32 1.72
N TYR A 225 -5.29 -26.50 2.77
CA TYR A 225 -6.27 -25.45 3.08
C TYR A 225 -5.69 -24.06 2.82
N LEU A 226 -6.43 -23.21 2.12
CA LEU A 226 -6.06 -21.81 1.93
C LEU A 226 -6.80 -20.96 2.97
N THR A 227 -6.07 -20.33 3.88
CA THR A 227 -6.68 -19.68 5.06
C THR A 227 -6.39 -18.19 5.18
N SER A 228 -5.37 -17.69 4.47
CA SER A 228 -5.07 -16.26 4.37
C SER A 228 -5.05 -15.77 2.93
N LEU A 229 -5.48 -14.53 2.73
CA LEU A 229 -5.59 -13.86 1.44
C LEU A 229 -5.16 -12.39 1.53
N SER A 230 -4.50 -11.91 0.49
CA SER A 230 -4.24 -10.49 0.24
C SER A 230 -5.21 -9.95 -0.81
N PHE A 231 -5.85 -8.83 -0.46
CA PHE A 231 -6.74 -8.07 -1.34
C PHE A 231 -5.99 -6.83 -1.81
N VAL A 232 -5.60 -6.80 -3.09
CA VAL A 232 -4.70 -5.75 -3.63
C VAL A 232 -5.41 -4.88 -4.67
N HIS A 233 -6.52 -5.35 -5.23
CA HIS A 233 -7.27 -4.65 -6.26
C HIS A 233 -8.55 -4.04 -5.69
N ASN A 234 -8.97 -2.93 -6.29
CA ASN A 234 -10.21 -2.21 -5.96
C ASN A 234 -11.51 -2.97 -6.31
N THR A 235 -11.38 -4.13 -6.98
CA THR A 235 -12.49 -5.03 -7.32
C THR A 235 -12.25 -6.45 -6.78
N SER A 236 -11.34 -6.62 -5.82
CA SER A 236 -11.11 -7.91 -5.17
C SER A 236 -12.32 -8.24 -4.30
N PHE A 237 -12.85 -9.45 -4.40
CA PHE A 237 -13.85 -9.98 -3.48
C PHE A 237 -13.77 -11.50 -3.50
N VAL A 238 -14.35 -12.13 -2.47
CA VAL A 238 -14.47 -13.56 -2.33
C VAL A 238 -15.91 -13.91 -2.00
N GLU A 239 -16.49 -14.85 -2.75
CA GLU A 239 -17.83 -15.38 -2.50
C GLU A 239 -17.77 -16.71 -1.73
N LEU A 240 -18.57 -16.81 -0.67
CA LEU A 240 -18.69 -17.97 0.21
C LEU A 240 -20.16 -18.40 0.35
N GLU A 241 -20.36 -19.60 0.91
CA GLU A 241 -21.70 -20.04 1.30
C GLU A 241 -22.37 -19.05 2.28
N PRO A 242 -23.72 -18.90 2.22
CA PRO A 242 -24.47 -18.02 3.12
C PRO A 242 -24.14 -18.23 4.60
N LEU A 243 -24.15 -17.14 5.38
CA LEU A 243 -23.89 -17.20 6.81
C LEU A 243 -25.01 -17.97 7.54
N ARG A 244 -24.75 -19.24 7.86
CA ARG A 244 -25.70 -20.09 8.58
C ARG A 244 -25.80 -19.68 10.05
N THR A 245 -26.85 -18.96 10.39
CA THR A 245 -27.22 -18.56 11.76
C THR A 245 -28.06 -19.66 12.42
N LYS A 246 -27.64 -20.17 13.59
CA LYS A 246 -28.41 -21.15 14.38
C LYS A 246 -28.62 -20.67 15.82
N PRO A 247 -29.78 -20.08 16.16
CA PRO A 247 -30.03 -18.64 16.48
C PRO A 247 -28.84 -17.74 16.90
N GLU A 248 -27.62 -18.25 16.86
CA GLU A 248 -26.38 -17.57 17.12
C GLU A 248 -25.52 -17.68 15.84
N ALA A 249 -24.74 -16.63 15.58
CA ALA A 249 -23.69 -16.62 14.59
C ALA A 249 -22.48 -15.91 15.18
N ASN A 250 -21.31 -16.52 15.01
CA ASN A 250 -20.04 -15.94 15.42
C ASN A 250 -19.15 -15.81 14.19
N VAL A 251 -18.70 -14.60 13.91
CA VAL A 251 -17.71 -14.34 12.86
C VAL A 251 -16.51 -13.65 13.50
N THR A 252 -15.33 -14.23 13.33
CA THR A 252 -14.07 -13.61 13.75
C THR A 252 -13.19 -13.40 12.53
N VAL A 253 -12.73 -12.17 12.33
CA VAL A 253 -11.85 -11.79 11.21
C VAL A 253 -10.55 -11.24 11.78
N ILE A 254 -9.42 -11.76 11.32
CA ILE A 254 -8.09 -11.24 11.64
C ILE A 254 -7.52 -10.61 10.37
N PHE A 255 -7.32 -9.31 10.37
CA PHE A 255 -6.85 -8.60 9.18
C PHE A 255 -5.95 -7.41 9.53
N SER A 256 -5.18 -6.94 8.55
CA SER A 256 -4.43 -5.69 8.60
C SER A 256 -4.67 -4.84 7.36
N THR A 257 -4.71 -3.53 7.54
CA THR A 257 -4.93 -2.57 6.45
C THR A 257 -4.43 -1.18 6.83
N THR A 258 -4.08 -0.39 5.82
CA THR A 258 -3.79 1.05 5.94
C THR A 258 -4.86 1.91 5.26
N GLN A 259 -5.91 1.30 4.71
CA GLN A 259 -6.99 2.02 4.06
C GLN A 259 -8.07 2.38 5.07
N ASP A 260 -8.51 3.64 5.02
CA ASP A 260 -9.55 4.14 5.90
C ASP A 260 -10.95 3.61 5.56
N ASN A 261 -11.17 3.15 4.32
CA ASN A 261 -12.46 2.70 3.83
C ASN A 261 -12.34 1.42 3.00
N GLY A 262 -13.35 0.55 3.07
CA GLY A 262 -13.34 -0.73 2.37
C GLY A 262 -14.37 -1.71 2.89
N VAL A 263 -15.06 -2.45 2.00
CA VAL A 263 -16.03 -3.48 2.39
C VAL A 263 -15.29 -4.73 2.88
N ILE A 264 -15.47 -5.10 4.15
CA ILE A 264 -14.86 -6.29 4.75
C ILE A 264 -15.76 -7.51 4.54
N MET A 265 -17.05 -7.36 4.84
CA MET A 265 -18.02 -8.46 4.79
C MET A 265 -19.41 -7.93 4.44
N TYR A 266 -20.13 -8.63 3.57
CA TYR A 266 -21.52 -8.34 3.28
C TYR A 266 -22.28 -9.64 3.00
N ASP A 267 -23.40 -9.83 3.71
CA ASP A 267 -24.36 -10.88 3.42
C ASP A 267 -25.77 -10.35 3.71
N GLY A 268 -26.65 -10.44 2.72
CA GLY A 268 -28.05 -10.08 2.84
C GLY A 268 -28.60 -9.26 1.68
N GLN A 269 -29.90 -8.97 1.80
CA GLN A 269 -30.61 -7.99 1.00
C GLN A 269 -31.41 -7.12 1.96
N ASN A 270 -32.68 -7.46 2.22
CA ASN A 270 -33.52 -6.74 3.19
C ASN A 270 -32.98 -6.94 4.62
N GLU A 271 -33.04 -8.16 5.15
CA GLU A 271 -32.20 -8.51 6.30
C GLU A 271 -30.75 -8.65 5.84
N HIS A 272 -29.83 -8.05 6.60
CA HIS A 272 -28.42 -8.03 6.22
C HIS A 272 -27.49 -7.87 7.42
N LEU A 273 -26.25 -8.31 7.19
CA LEU A 273 -25.09 -8.00 8.01
C LEU A 273 -24.01 -7.43 7.09
N ALA A 274 -23.74 -6.13 7.23
CA ALA A 274 -22.69 -5.45 6.50
C ALA A 274 -21.61 -4.95 7.47
N VAL A 275 -20.35 -5.21 7.14
CA VAL A 275 -19.18 -4.78 7.90
C VAL A 275 -18.20 -4.12 6.94
N GLU A 276 -17.89 -2.85 7.22
CA GLU A 276 -17.00 -2.05 6.40
C GLU A 276 -16.02 -1.26 7.26
N LEU A 277 -14.88 -0.90 6.68
CA LEU A 277 -14.03 0.17 7.17
C LEU A 277 -14.68 1.49 6.80
N PHE A 278 -14.81 2.38 7.77
CA PHE A 278 -15.30 3.73 7.59
C PHE A 278 -14.47 4.71 8.43
N ASN A 279 -13.72 5.58 7.75
CA ASN A 279 -12.77 6.51 8.38
C ASN A 279 -11.85 5.83 9.40
N GLY A 280 -11.29 4.69 9.02
CA GLY A 280 -10.30 3.93 9.80
C GLY A 280 -10.87 3.10 10.95
N ARG A 281 -12.20 3.00 11.07
CA ARG A 281 -12.90 2.22 12.11
C ARG A 281 -13.78 1.15 11.48
N ILE A 282 -14.14 0.13 12.25
CA ILE A 282 -15.18 -0.83 11.85
C ILE A 282 -16.54 -0.16 11.98
N ARG A 283 -17.31 -0.14 10.90
CA ARG A 283 -18.74 0.15 10.89
C ARG A 283 -19.51 -1.14 10.61
N VAL A 284 -20.53 -1.40 11.41
CA VAL A 284 -21.48 -2.50 11.21
C VAL A 284 -22.86 -1.94 10.92
N SER A 285 -23.53 -2.50 9.92
CA SER A 285 -24.96 -2.38 9.66
C SER A 285 -25.61 -3.75 9.87
N TYR A 286 -26.56 -3.83 10.80
CA TYR A 286 -27.22 -5.07 11.19
C TYR A 286 -28.73 -4.90 11.17
N ASP A 287 -29.38 -5.66 10.30
CA ASP A 287 -30.83 -5.62 10.08
C ASP A 287 -31.45 -7.00 10.28
N VAL A 288 -32.43 -7.09 11.20
CA VAL A 288 -33.27 -8.28 11.41
C VAL A 288 -34.75 -7.96 11.18
N GLY A 289 -35.02 -7.10 10.21
CA GLY A 289 -36.35 -6.58 9.87
C GLY A 289 -36.73 -5.34 10.67
N ASN A 290 -35.78 -4.44 10.94
CA ASN A 290 -36.02 -3.20 11.70
C ASN A 290 -35.79 -1.96 10.84
N TYR A 291 -36.64 -0.95 11.03
CA TYR A 291 -36.44 0.38 10.47
C TYR A 291 -36.54 1.45 11.58
N PRO A 292 -35.53 2.35 11.74
CA PRO A 292 -34.29 2.42 10.97
C PRO A 292 -33.32 1.26 11.27
N VAL A 293 -32.42 0.98 10.33
CA VAL A 293 -31.39 -0.07 10.45
C VAL A 293 -30.45 0.23 11.62
N SER A 294 -30.05 -0.81 12.36
CA SER A 294 -29.18 -0.64 13.52
C SER A 294 -27.73 -0.57 13.06
N THR A 295 -27.02 0.49 13.46
CA THR A 295 -25.62 0.71 13.07
C THR A 295 -24.72 0.90 14.28
N MET A 296 -23.47 0.44 14.17
CA MET A 296 -22.48 0.48 15.25
C MET A 296 -21.09 0.77 14.69
N TYR A 297 -20.24 1.40 15.51
CA TYR A 297 -18.83 1.67 15.17
C TYR A 297 -17.89 1.13 16.26
N SER A 298 -16.70 0.65 15.90
CA SER A 298 -15.66 0.30 16.88
C SER A 298 -15.11 1.53 17.63
N PHE A 299 -14.62 1.32 18.86
CA PHE A 299 -13.88 2.34 19.61
C PHE A 299 -12.44 2.47 19.14
N GLU A 300 -11.90 1.40 18.60
CA GLU A 300 -10.54 1.25 18.12
C GLU A 300 -10.47 1.70 16.65
N MET A 301 -9.34 2.31 16.28
CA MET A 301 -8.97 2.48 14.88
C MET A 301 -8.22 1.23 14.44
N VAL A 302 -8.56 0.72 13.27
CA VAL A 302 -8.04 -0.55 12.72
C VAL A 302 -7.27 -0.37 11.41
N ALA A 303 -7.21 0.86 10.88
CA ALA A 303 -6.48 1.21 9.68
C ALA A 303 -5.07 1.74 9.98
N ASP A 304 -4.33 1.08 10.89
CA ASP A 304 -2.99 1.49 11.32
C ASP A 304 -1.86 0.61 10.75
N GLY A 305 -2.20 -0.35 9.89
CA GLY A 305 -1.29 -1.32 9.29
C GLY A 305 -1.00 -2.56 10.15
N LYS A 306 -1.48 -2.64 11.39
CA LYS A 306 -1.30 -3.79 12.28
C LYS A 306 -2.43 -4.80 12.11
N TYR A 307 -2.19 -6.00 12.61
CA TYR A 307 -3.22 -7.04 12.68
C TYR A 307 -4.19 -6.75 13.82
N HIS A 308 -5.47 -6.69 13.48
CA HIS A 308 -6.57 -6.57 14.43
C HIS A 308 -7.46 -7.80 14.41
N ILE A 309 -7.96 -8.18 15.58
CA ILE A 309 -8.93 -9.27 15.75
C ILE A 309 -10.31 -8.65 15.93
N VAL A 310 -11.20 -8.83 14.95
CA VAL A 310 -12.57 -8.32 14.99
C VAL A 310 -13.54 -9.47 15.19
N GLU A 311 -14.23 -9.47 16.33
CA GLU A 311 -15.20 -10.49 16.73
C GLU A 311 -16.62 -9.92 16.64
N LEU A 312 -17.47 -10.63 15.90
CA LEU A 312 -18.87 -10.28 15.63
C LEU A 312 -19.74 -11.41 16.15
N LEU A 313 -20.58 -11.13 17.13
CA LEU A 313 -21.43 -12.11 17.76
C LEU A 313 -22.88 -11.68 17.67
N ALA A 314 -23.66 -12.40 16.87
CA ALA A 314 -25.11 -12.26 16.80
C ALA A 314 -25.75 -13.38 17.63
N ILE A 315 -26.57 -13.04 18.62
CA ILE A 315 -27.35 -13.98 19.42
C ILE A 315 -28.78 -13.47 19.45
N LYS A 316 -29.69 -14.18 18.75
CA LYS A 316 -31.07 -13.74 18.56
C LYS A 316 -31.10 -12.32 17.95
N LYS A 317 -31.68 -11.35 18.66
CA LYS A 317 -31.73 -9.93 18.28
C LYS A 317 -30.52 -9.12 18.74
N ASN A 318 -29.64 -9.71 19.54
CA ASN A 318 -28.52 -9.01 20.16
C ASN A 318 -27.29 -9.15 19.27
N PHE A 319 -26.65 -8.03 18.94
CA PHE A 319 -25.42 -8.02 18.16
C PHE A 319 -24.31 -7.38 18.97
N THR A 320 -23.13 -8.02 19.00
CA THR A 320 -21.96 -7.55 19.73
C THR A 320 -20.74 -7.48 18.81
N LEU A 321 -20.04 -6.35 18.85
CA LEU A 321 -18.77 -6.09 18.18
C LEU A 321 -17.68 -5.96 19.23
N ARG A 322 -16.56 -6.65 19.06
CA ARG A 322 -15.34 -6.49 19.85
C ARG A 322 -14.12 -6.43 18.93
N VAL A 323 -13.18 -5.55 19.24
CA VAL A 323 -11.89 -5.44 18.54
C VAL A 323 -10.76 -5.68 19.55
N ASP A 324 -9.75 -6.48 19.19
CA ASP A 324 -8.53 -6.76 19.95
C ASP A 324 -8.74 -7.19 21.41
N ARG A 325 -9.81 -7.96 21.67
CA ARG A 325 -10.23 -8.36 23.04
C ARG A 325 -10.51 -7.16 23.97
N GLY A 326 -10.72 -5.97 23.40
CA GLY A 326 -11.05 -4.74 24.10
C GLY A 326 -12.51 -4.65 24.54
N MET A 327 -13.01 -3.42 24.68
CA MET A 327 -14.39 -3.17 25.11
C MET A 327 -15.38 -3.59 24.03
N ALA A 328 -16.33 -4.44 24.38
CA ALA A 328 -17.40 -4.85 23.49
C ALA A 328 -18.49 -3.77 23.40
N ARG A 329 -19.02 -3.55 22.20
CA ARG A 329 -20.25 -2.78 21.96
C ARG A 329 -21.37 -3.73 21.60
N SER A 330 -22.56 -3.51 22.16
CA SER A 330 -23.73 -4.32 21.84
C SER A 330 -24.93 -3.44 21.47
N ILE A 331 -25.77 -3.95 20.58
CA ILE A 331 -27.08 -3.39 20.22
C ILE A 331 -28.13 -4.50 20.33
N ILE A 332 -29.30 -4.15 20.85
CA ILE A 332 -30.48 -5.03 20.82
C ILE A 332 -31.37 -4.53 19.70
N ASN A 333 -31.54 -5.35 18.67
CA ASN A 333 -32.35 -5.02 17.51
C ASN A 333 -33.85 -5.18 17.83
N GLN A 334 -34.68 -4.26 17.33
CA GLN A 334 -36.14 -4.25 17.55
C GLN A 334 -36.94 -4.83 16.38
N GLY A 335 -36.27 -5.44 15.40
CA GLY A 335 -36.90 -5.98 14.18
C GLY A 335 -37.87 -7.11 14.45
N GLU A 336 -38.71 -7.40 13.46
CA GLU A 336 -39.77 -8.41 13.57
C GLU A 336 -39.21 -9.83 13.73
N GLN A 337 -38.05 -10.11 13.14
CA GLN A 337 -37.43 -11.44 13.21
C GLN A 337 -36.79 -11.71 14.57
N GLU A 338 -36.89 -12.96 15.05
CA GLU A 338 -36.25 -13.37 16.30
C GLU A 338 -34.72 -13.43 16.22
N PHE A 339 -34.19 -13.68 15.02
CA PHE A 339 -32.77 -13.75 14.72
C PHE A 339 -32.50 -13.46 13.25
N LEU A 340 -31.28 -13.06 12.94
CA LEU A 340 -30.81 -12.83 11.57
C LEU A 340 -30.91 -14.11 10.75
N ARG A 341 -31.57 -14.07 9.59
CA ARG A 341 -31.66 -15.20 8.65
C ARG A 341 -31.21 -14.75 7.27
N LEU A 342 -30.10 -15.31 6.80
CA LEU A 342 -29.50 -14.94 5.52
C LEU A 342 -29.51 -16.13 4.57
N THR A 343 -29.85 -15.86 3.31
CA THR A 343 -29.91 -16.86 2.23
C THR A 343 -29.05 -16.48 1.03
N SER A 344 -28.57 -15.24 0.98
CA SER A 344 -27.63 -14.73 -0.01
C SER A 344 -26.22 -15.26 0.21
N PRO A 345 -25.37 -15.27 -0.83
CA PRO A 345 -23.95 -15.55 -0.68
C PRO A 345 -23.27 -14.54 0.25
N LEU A 346 -22.31 -15.02 1.02
CA LEU A 346 -21.47 -14.19 1.88
C LEU A 346 -20.29 -13.66 1.05
N PHE A 347 -20.16 -12.34 0.96
CA PHE A 347 -19.05 -11.69 0.27
C PHE A 347 -18.01 -11.16 1.26
N ILE A 348 -16.73 -11.41 0.99
CA ILE A 348 -15.59 -11.00 1.82
C ILE A 348 -14.61 -10.16 1.00
N GLY A 349 -14.12 -9.08 1.62
CA GLY A 349 -13.10 -8.17 1.09
C GLY A 349 -13.53 -7.30 -0.10
N GLY A 350 -14.80 -7.35 -0.48
CA GLY A 350 -15.42 -6.56 -1.52
C GLY A 350 -16.79 -7.11 -1.84
N ILE A 351 -17.47 -6.51 -2.82
CA ILE A 351 -18.80 -6.92 -3.25
C ILE A 351 -18.92 -6.80 -4.78
N PRO A 352 -19.58 -7.75 -5.47
CA PRO A 352 -19.80 -7.60 -6.91
C PRO A 352 -20.73 -6.42 -7.22
N PRO A 353 -20.68 -5.87 -8.45
CA PRO A 353 -21.35 -4.60 -8.79
C PRO A 353 -22.86 -4.59 -8.55
N GLU A 354 -23.59 -5.64 -8.96
CA GLU A 354 -25.05 -5.69 -8.81
C GLU A 354 -25.52 -5.69 -7.33
N PRO A 355 -25.10 -6.63 -6.46
CA PRO A 355 -25.46 -6.58 -5.05
C PRO A 355 -24.86 -5.35 -4.35
N GLY A 356 -23.69 -4.87 -4.78
CA GLY A 356 -23.09 -3.62 -4.30
C GLY A 356 -23.98 -2.41 -4.53
N GLN A 357 -24.47 -2.21 -5.75
CA GLN A 357 -25.32 -1.06 -6.07
C GLN A 357 -26.62 -1.07 -5.25
N ASN A 358 -27.21 -2.25 -5.04
CA ASN A 358 -28.39 -2.41 -4.20
C ASN A 358 -28.09 -2.05 -2.74
N ALA A 359 -27.03 -2.63 -2.17
CA ALA A 359 -26.58 -2.37 -0.79
C ALA A 359 -26.27 -0.88 -0.55
N PHE A 360 -25.69 -0.18 -1.53
CA PHE A 360 -25.41 1.25 -1.44
C PHE A 360 -26.70 2.09 -1.51
N SER A 361 -27.59 1.78 -2.46
CA SER A 361 -28.85 2.52 -2.62
C SER A 361 -29.80 2.38 -1.42
N GLN A 362 -29.76 1.22 -0.75
CA GLN A 362 -30.52 0.93 0.46
C GLN A 362 -29.77 1.32 1.75
N TRP A 363 -28.63 2.01 1.65
CA TRP A 363 -27.83 2.52 2.77
C TRP A 363 -27.27 1.46 3.74
N HIS A 364 -27.13 0.21 3.29
CA HIS A 364 -26.48 -0.86 4.06
C HIS A 364 -24.98 -0.55 4.19
N LEU A 365 -24.37 -0.23 3.04
CA LEU A 365 -22.97 0.18 2.90
C LEU A 365 -22.86 1.68 2.65
N ARG A 366 -21.77 2.31 3.11
CA ARG A 366 -21.47 3.72 2.84
C ARG A 366 -20.47 3.89 1.71
N ASN A 367 -19.73 2.84 1.39
CA ASN A 367 -18.79 2.82 0.28
C ASN A 367 -18.78 1.44 -0.40
N LEU A 368 -18.44 1.41 -1.69
CA LEU A 368 -18.32 0.19 -2.50
C LEU A 368 -16.87 -0.16 -2.83
N THR A 369 -15.90 0.56 -2.28
CA THR A 369 -14.48 0.21 -2.41
C THR A 369 -14.22 -1.16 -1.79
N SER A 370 -13.58 -2.07 -2.54
CA SER A 370 -13.05 -3.31 -1.98
C SER A 370 -12.07 -3.02 -0.85
N PHE A 371 -12.03 -3.92 0.13
CA PHE A 371 -10.97 -3.94 1.13
C PHE A 371 -9.62 -4.09 0.44
N ASN A 372 -8.63 -3.34 0.91
CA ASN A 372 -7.24 -3.49 0.49
C ASN A 372 -6.38 -3.70 1.73
N GLY A 373 -5.74 -4.86 1.81
CA GLY A 373 -5.05 -5.33 3.00
C GLY A 373 -4.92 -6.85 2.99
N CYS A 374 -4.48 -7.38 4.12
CA CYS A 374 -4.35 -8.82 4.33
C CYS A 374 -5.43 -9.30 5.28
N MET A 375 -6.12 -10.39 4.93
CA MET A 375 -6.91 -11.17 5.87
C MET A 375 -6.14 -12.46 6.20
N ARG A 376 -5.69 -12.58 7.45
CA ARG A 376 -4.89 -13.73 7.91
C ARG A 376 -5.76 -14.92 8.24
N GLU A 377 -6.89 -14.68 8.90
CA GLU A 377 -7.83 -15.73 9.30
C GLU A 377 -9.27 -15.23 9.28
N LEU A 378 -10.18 -16.11 8.87
CA LEU A 378 -11.62 -15.92 8.96
C LEU A 378 -12.24 -17.16 9.61
N TRP A 379 -12.99 -16.96 10.68
CA TRP A 379 -13.69 -18.00 11.40
C TRP A 379 -15.18 -17.71 11.35
N VAL A 380 -15.97 -18.69 10.91
CA VAL A 380 -17.43 -18.61 10.89
C VAL A 380 -17.97 -19.77 11.72
N ASN A 381 -18.73 -19.45 12.76
CA ASN A 381 -19.28 -20.41 13.71
C ASN A 381 -18.22 -21.39 14.28
N HIS A 382 -17.07 -20.84 14.67
CA HIS A 382 -15.91 -21.59 15.22
C HIS A 382 -15.23 -22.53 14.22
N LYS A 383 -15.60 -22.49 12.94
CA LYS A 383 -14.90 -23.21 11.87
C LYS A 383 -14.07 -22.22 11.05
N GLN A 384 -12.78 -22.52 10.90
CA GLN A 384 -11.92 -21.74 10.02
C GLN A 384 -12.39 -21.90 8.57
N VAL A 385 -12.50 -20.78 7.87
CA VAL A 385 -12.90 -20.75 6.46
C VAL A 385 -11.73 -21.19 5.60
N ASP A 386 -12.02 -22.10 4.66
CA ASP A 386 -11.10 -22.51 3.61
C ASP A 386 -11.47 -21.81 2.30
N PHE A 387 -10.57 -20.96 1.83
CA PHE A 387 -10.73 -20.17 0.61
C PHE A 387 -10.32 -20.90 -0.67
N THR A 388 -9.97 -22.19 -0.62
CA THR A 388 -9.46 -22.93 -1.79
C THR A 388 -10.41 -22.90 -2.99
N ASN A 389 -11.72 -22.98 -2.75
CA ASN A 389 -12.73 -22.86 -3.81
C ASN A 389 -12.90 -21.42 -4.32
N ALA A 390 -12.65 -20.45 -3.44
CA ALA A 390 -12.83 -19.03 -3.65
C ALA A 390 -11.64 -18.39 -4.41
N ALA A 391 -10.42 -18.89 -4.24
CA ALA A 391 -9.23 -18.40 -4.94
C ALA A 391 -9.24 -18.60 -6.47
N ARG A 392 -10.19 -19.38 -7.01
CA ARG A 392 -10.43 -19.44 -8.46
C ARG A 392 -10.99 -18.11 -9.02
N GLN A 393 -11.49 -17.23 -8.14
CA GLN A 393 -11.92 -15.89 -8.50
C GLN A 393 -10.68 -15.01 -8.66
N GLN A 394 -10.33 -14.74 -9.92
CA GLN A 394 -9.18 -13.92 -10.29
C GLN A 394 -9.29 -12.55 -9.58
N LYS A 395 -8.26 -12.16 -8.79
CA LYS A 395 -7.99 -10.85 -8.12
C LYS A 395 -7.71 -10.92 -6.61
N VAL A 396 -7.50 -12.09 -6.01
CA VAL A 396 -6.90 -12.20 -4.66
C VAL A 396 -5.61 -13.01 -4.72
N THR A 397 -4.67 -12.73 -3.82
CA THR A 397 -3.39 -13.45 -3.75
C THR A 397 -3.35 -14.31 -2.48
N PRO A 398 -2.98 -15.61 -2.56
CA PRO A 398 -2.77 -16.44 -1.40
C PRO A 398 -1.75 -15.86 -0.43
N GLY A 399 -2.09 -15.91 0.86
CA GLY A 399 -1.21 -15.45 1.91
C GLY A 399 -1.18 -13.96 2.10
N CYS A 400 -0.51 -13.60 3.18
CA CYS A 400 -0.26 -12.23 3.57
C CYS A 400 1.23 -11.99 3.47
N SER A 401 1.69 -11.62 2.28
CA SER A 401 3.04 -11.12 2.10
C SER A 401 3.09 -9.68 2.60
N LEU A 402 3.05 -9.51 3.92
CA LEU A 402 3.40 -8.21 4.50
C LEU A 402 4.92 -8.13 4.60
N LEU A 403 5.44 -7.05 4.04
CA LEU A 403 6.55 -6.32 4.63
C LEU A 403 6.33 -6.29 6.15
N GLN A 404 7.23 -6.92 6.91
CA GLN A 404 7.20 -7.19 8.37
C GLN A 404 6.62 -8.57 8.74
N ASP A 405 7.52 -9.54 8.87
CA ASP A 405 7.53 -10.56 9.93
C ASP A 405 8.93 -11.24 9.95
N GLU A 406 9.93 -10.52 10.49
CA GLU A 406 11.12 -11.12 11.12
C GLU A 406 11.06 -11.08 12.65
N GLU A 407 9.99 -10.54 13.24
CA GLU A 407 9.85 -10.47 14.70
C GLU A 407 8.49 -11.01 15.12
N GLN A 408 8.41 -12.32 15.32
CA GLN A 408 7.68 -12.98 16.42
C GLN A 408 7.39 -14.44 16.09
N MET A 409 8.30 -15.34 16.44
CA MET A 409 8.00 -16.71 16.92
C MET A 409 9.25 -17.29 17.59
N VAL A 410 9.63 -16.78 18.77
CA VAL A 410 10.50 -17.51 19.71
C VAL A 410 10.16 -17.14 21.17
N GLU A 411 9.15 -17.79 21.74
CA GLU A 411 9.06 -18.20 23.15
C GLU A 411 8.17 -19.46 23.07
N GLU A 412 8.58 -20.69 23.37
CA GLU A 412 9.22 -21.22 24.57
C GLU A 412 10.06 -22.46 24.21
N GLU A 413 11.33 -22.52 24.61
CA GLU A 413 11.92 -23.59 25.43
C GLU A 413 13.43 -23.33 25.57
N GLY A 414 13.89 -23.29 26.82
CA GLY A 414 15.23 -22.85 27.16
C GLY A 414 16.33 -23.85 26.77
N GLY A 415 17.43 -23.32 26.25
CA GLY A 415 18.66 -24.06 26.00
C GLY A 415 19.82 -23.11 25.70
N ARG A 416 20.72 -22.98 26.67
CA ARG A 416 21.93 -22.15 26.71
C ARG A 416 23.01 -22.64 25.73
N ALA A 417 23.47 -21.82 24.79
CA ALA A 417 24.82 -21.88 24.21
C ALA A 417 25.12 -20.69 23.26
N ASP A 418 26.16 -19.93 23.63
CA ASP A 418 27.16 -19.17 22.85
C ASP A 418 26.75 -18.27 21.65
N ASP A 419 26.98 -16.96 21.86
CA ASP A 419 26.96 -15.88 20.86
C ASP A 419 28.14 -16.00 19.88
N GLU A 420 27.87 -16.23 18.59
CA GLU A 420 28.73 -15.79 17.48
C GLU A 420 27.88 -14.99 16.48
N GLU A 421 28.17 -13.68 16.37
CA GLU A 421 27.56 -12.75 15.42
C GLU A 421 28.12 -13.00 14.00
N GLU A 422 27.29 -13.45 13.05
CA GLU A 422 27.59 -13.35 11.61
C GLU A 422 26.88 -12.12 11.00
N GLU A 423 27.66 -11.26 10.35
CA GLU A 423 27.23 -10.02 9.69
C GLU A 423 26.56 -10.32 8.33
N GLU A 424 25.31 -9.88 8.12
CA GLU A 424 24.65 -9.91 6.80
C GLU A 424 25.13 -8.76 5.89
N GLU A 425 25.42 -9.08 4.63
CA GLU A 425 25.88 -8.18 3.57
C GLU A 425 24.74 -7.33 2.97
N ASP A 426 24.89 -5.99 2.99
CA ASP A 426 23.98 -5.03 2.32
C ASP A 426 24.12 -5.13 0.76
N ASP A 427 23.04 -5.44 0.03
CA ASP A 427 22.95 -5.47 -1.45
C ASP A 427 23.40 -4.15 -2.12
N ASP A 428 24.30 -4.24 -3.11
CA ASP A 428 24.86 -3.11 -3.87
C ASP A 428 23.91 -2.63 -5.00
N PRO A 429 23.42 -1.36 -4.99
CA PRO A 429 22.49 -0.85 -5.99
C PRO A 429 23.10 -0.51 -7.37
N CYS A 430 24.38 -0.80 -7.62
CA CYS A 430 24.95 -0.72 -8.96
C CYS A 430 25.69 -2.01 -9.35
N LEU A 431 25.04 -2.84 -10.16
CA LEU A 431 25.70 -3.94 -10.86
C LEU A 431 26.49 -3.43 -12.08
N ASN A 432 27.74 -3.88 -12.23
CA ASN A 432 28.58 -3.67 -13.42
C ASN A 432 28.76 -2.21 -13.90
N ASN A 433 28.98 -1.26 -12.98
CA ASN A 433 29.31 0.15 -13.30
C ASN A 433 28.27 0.90 -14.17
N GLN A 434 27.03 0.42 -14.30
CA GLN A 434 25.94 1.12 -14.98
C GLN A 434 24.73 1.32 -14.05
N CYS A 435 24.59 2.52 -13.50
CA CYS A 435 23.48 2.89 -12.62
C CYS A 435 22.30 3.46 -13.44
N ARG A 436 21.04 3.10 -13.09
CA ARG A 436 19.81 3.59 -13.75
C ARG A 436 19.76 5.14 -13.76
N ARG A 437 19.42 5.78 -14.88
CA ARG A 437 19.34 7.25 -14.95
C ARG A 437 18.25 7.77 -14.00
N GLY A 438 18.64 8.53 -12.97
CA GLY A 438 17.76 9.06 -11.93
C GLY A 438 17.84 8.32 -10.59
N THR A 439 18.68 7.29 -10.42
CA THR A 439 18.87 6.68 -9.09
C THR A 439 19.64 7.60 -8.14
N PRO A 440 19.22 7.66 -6.87
CA PRO A 440 19.97 8.37 -5.82
C PRO A 440 21.34 7.73 -5.62
N THR A 441 22.39 8.37 -6.10
CA THR A 441 23.79 7.91 -5.96
C THR A 441 24.44 8.71 -4.84
N CYS A 442 24.26 8.30 -3.58
CA CYS A 442 24.95 8.90 -2.44
C CYS A 442 26.13 8.04 -2.02
N ARG A 443 27.32 8.34 -2.56
CA ARG A 443 28.53 7.56 -2.36
C ARG A 443 29.42 8.16 -1.27
N LYS A 444 30.16 7.30 -0.58
CA LYS A 444 31.17 7.70 0.40
C LYS A 444 32.54 7.78 -0.28
N GLU A 445 33.05 8.99 -0.44
CA GLU A 445 34.39 9.22 -0.97
C GLU A 445 35.41 9.26 0.17
N GLN A 446 36.47 8.46 0.08
CA GLN A 446 37.50 8.37 1.11
C GLN A 446 38.77 9.04 0.65
N THR A 447 39.29 9.96 1.46
CA THR A 447 40.59 10.60 1.24
C THR A 447 41.53 10.32 2.40
N ARG A 448 42.83 10.32 2.13
CA ARG A 448 43.84 10.10 3.15
C ARG A 448 44.82 11.26 3.15
N GLU A 449 44.43 12.31 3.85
CA GLU A 449 45.17 13.55 3.90
C GLU A 449 45.58 13.89 5.33
N TYR A 450 46.47 14.85 5.47
CA TYR A 450 46.83 15.35 6.78
C TYR A 450 45.73 16.29 7.26
N TYR A 451 45.15 15.99 8.42
CA TYR A 451 44.16 16.87 9.02
C TYR A 451 44.87 18.13 9.50
N SER A 452 44.45 19.29 9.02
CA SER A 452 45.00 20.58 9.40
C SER A 452 43.90 21.55 9.81
N GLU A 453 44.11 22.27 10.90
CA GLU A 453 43.17 23.22 11.47
C GLU A 453 43.94 24.23 12.32
N ASN A 454 43.62 25.52 12.19
CA ASN A 454 44.21 26.61 12.98
C ASN A 454 45.75 26.61 13.06
N GLY A 455 46.43 26.31 11.95
CA GLY A 455 47.90 26.28 11.90
C GLY A 455 48.54 25.05 12.55
N CYS A 456 47.76 24.01 12.86
CA CYS A 456 48.20 22.73 13.40
C CYS A 456 47.90 21.59 12.44
N ARG A 457 48.79 20.60 12.33
CA ARG A 457 48.67 19.48 11.39
C ARG A 457 48.85 18.15 12.09
N SER A 458 48.13 17.13 11.62
CA SER A 458 48.26 15.77 12.14
C SER A 458 49.66 15.20 11.86
N ARG A 459 50.15 14.33 12.75
CA ARG A 459 51.46 13.66 12.53
C ARG A 459 51.46 12.67 11.37
N LYS A 460 50.31 12.07 11.11
CA LYS A 460 50.11 11.05 10.06
C LYS A 460 48.87 11.42 9.24
N PRO A 461 48.80 11.01 7.96
CA PRO A 461 47.59 11.11 7.17
C PRO A 461 46.43 10.39 7.85
N VAL A 462 45.30 11.08 8.00
CA VAL A 462 44.07 10.56 8.60
C VAL A 462 43.15 10.12 7.47
N LYS A 463 42.60 8.90 7.55
CA LYS A 463 41.54 8.46 6.64
C LYS A 463 40.26 9.23 6.97
N MET A 464 39.89 10.16 6.08
CA MET A 464 38.67 10.94 6.14
C MET A 464 37.69 10.40 5.10
N ALA A 465 36.42 10.73 5.27
CA ALA A 465 35.39 10.34 4.32
C ALA A 465 34.34 11.45 4.22
N LYS A 466 33.86 11.71 3.01
CA LYS A 466 32.77 12.64 2.70
C LYS A 466 31.68 11.93 1.91
N CYS A 467 30.47 12.45 1.97
CA CYS A 467 29.36 11.93 1.17
C CYS A 467 29.18 12.83 -0.05
N GLU A 468 29.23 12.24 -1.24
CA GLU A 468 29.07 12.95 -2.51
C GLU A 468 28.07 12.24 -3.43
N GLY A 469 27.41 13.02 -4.29
CA GLY A 469 26.50 12.53 -5.33
C GLY A 469 25.06 13.04 -5.19
N SER A 470 24.17 12.58 -6.08
CA SER A 470 22.83 13.17 -6.27
C SER A 470 21.72 12.28 -5.72
N CYS A 471 20.72 12.86 -5.05
CA CYS A 471 19.63 12.11 -4.42
C CYS A 471 18.22 12.55 -4.90
N GLY A 472 18.09 12.99 -6.15
CA GLY A 472 16.81 13.53 -6.66
C GLY A 472 16.36 14.76 -5.85
N SER A 473 15.17 14.70 -5.23
CA SER A 473 14.62 15.75 -4.35
C SER A 473 15.17 15.74 -2.91
N SER A 474 16.11 14.84 -2.60
CA SER A 474 16.77 14.69 -1.30
C SER A 474 18.26 15.09 -1.37
N CYS A 475 18.94 15.20 -0.23
CA CYS A 475 20.37 15.50 -0.15
C CYS A 475 21.20 14.29 0.30
N CYS A 476 22.41 14.13 -0.22
CA CYS A 476 23.36 13.09 0.19
C CYS A 476 24.11 13.50 1.47
N ARG A 477 23.95 12.78 2.58
CA ARG A 477 24.61 13.09 3.87
C ARG A 477 25.06 11.84 4.64
N ALA A 478 25.89 12.07 5.67
CA ALA A 478 26.34 11.02 6.57
C ALA A 478 25.18 10.48 7.42
N ARG A 479 24.88 9.19 7.28
CA ARG A 479 23.89 8.45 8.09
C ARG A 479 24.49 7.96 9.40
N LYS A 480 25.77 7.58 9.40
CA LYS A 480 26.51 7.19 10.59
C LYS A 480 27.87 7.89 10.59
N THR A 481 28.23 8.54 11.69
CA THR A 481 29.57 9.11 11.93
C THR A 481 30.20 8.42 13.16
N LYS A 482 31.53 8.38 13.20
CA LYS A 482 32.29 7.89 14.36
C LYS A 482 33.34 8.92 14.73
N ARG A 483 33.43 9.26 16.02
CA ARG A 483 34.47 10.14 16.54
C ARG A 483 35.82 9.44 16.59
N ARG A 484 36.87 10.13 16.16
CA ARG A 484 38.26 9.65 16.22
C ARG A 484 39.16 10.72 16.79
N LYS A 485 39.92 10.34 17.81
CA LYS A 485 40.98 11.17 18.39
C LYS A 485 42.16 11.30 17.42
N VAL A 486 42.45 12.53 17.01
CA VAL A 486 43.59 12.89 16.15
C VAL A 486 44.56 13.76 16.94
N ARG A 487 45.83 13.37 16.98
CA ARG A 487 46.91 14.15 17.60
C ARG A 487 47.46 15.17 16.61
N LEU A 488 47.43 16.44 16.98
CA LEU A 488 47.89 17.58 16.19
C LEU A 488 49.19 18.12 16.76
N ILE A 489 50.07 18.62 15.88
CA ILE A 489 51.23 19.44 16.23
C ILE A 489 51.05 20.80 15.56
N CYS A 490 51.21 21.87 16.31
CA CYS A 490 51.14 23.24 15.83
C CYS A 490 52.52 23.80 15.46
N ASN A 491 52.54 24.86 14.66
CA ASN A 491 53.78 25.51 14.23
C ASN A 491 54.62 26.07 15.40
N ASP A 492 54.00 26.35 16.54
CA ASP A 492 54.63 26.80 17.79
C ASP A 492 55.18 25.65 18.66
N GLY A 493 55.08 24.39 18.18
CA GLY A 493 55.56 23.19 18.87
C GLY A 493 54.57 22.58 19.86
N THR A 494 53.41 23.21 20.11
CA THR A 494 52.38 22.68 21.00
C THR A 494 51.70 21.44 20.41
N ARG A 495 51.22 20.54 21.28
CA ARG A 495 50.61 19.25 20.90
C ARG A 495 49.32 19.02 21.67
N TYR A 496 48.24 18.73 20.98
CA TYR A 496 46.97 18.37 21.60
C TYR A 496 46.22 17.32 20.79
N THR A 497 45.17 16.73 21.39
CA THR A 497 44.35 15.70 20.76
C THR A 497 42.93 16.23 20.58
N LYS A 498 42.35 16.08 19.39
CA LYS A 498 40.99 16.50 19.07
C LYS A 498 40.15 15.34 18.57
N ASP A 499 38.88 15.29 18.96
CA ASP A 499 37.91 14.37 18.37
C ASP A 499 37.41 14.92 17.04
N VAL A 500 37.69 14.17 15.96
CA VAL A 500 37.25 14.47 14.60
C VAL A 500 36.16 13.48 14.21
N GLU A 501 35.05 13.97 13.66
CA GLU A 501 33.97 13.13 13.18
C GLU A 501 34.31 12.54 11.80
N ILE A 502 34.24 11.22 11.70
CA ILE A 502 34.53 10.49 10.46
C ILE A 502 33.26 9.81 9.97
N VAL A 503 32.89 10.09 8.72
CA VAL A 503 31.74 9.47 8.07
C VAL A 503 31.97 7.97 7.88
N ARG A 504 30.99 7.17 8.29
CA ARG A 504 31.00 5.70 8.18
C ARG A 504 30.07 5.20 7.09
N LYS A 505 28.82 5.64 7.08
CA LYS A 505 27.83 5.36 6.03
C LYS A 505 27.21 6.66 5.52
N CYS A 506 26.99 6.76 4.21
CA CYS A 506 26.28 7.85 3.55
C CYS A 506 24.88 7.38 3.13
N ALA A 507 23.90 8.26 3.12
CA ALA A 507 22.56 7.97 2.64
C ALA A 507 21.85 9.24 2.13
N CYS A 508 20.85 9.04 1.29
CA CYS A 508 19.94 10.10 0.86
C CYS A 508 18.96 10.44 1.98
N THR A 509 18.80 11.73 2.29
CA THR A 509 17.93 12.23 3.35
C THR A 509 17.11 13.42 2.87
N LYS A 510 15.83 13.47 3.30
CA LYS A 510 14.90 14.55 2.99
C LYS A 510 15.17 15.85 3.77
N LYS A 511 16.02 15.84 4.81
CA LYS A 511 16.37 17.03 5.61
C LYS A 511 17.68 17.65 5.14
N CYS A 512 17.57 18.65 4.26
CA CYS A 512 18.67 19.48 3.80
C CYS A 512 18.72 20.75 4.67
N TYR A 513 19.60 20.80 5.67
CA TYR A 513 19.83 21.99 6.51
C TYR A 513 20.88 22.91 5.90
#